data_AF-Q5FK27-F1
#
_entry.id   AF-Q5FK27-F1
#
_cell.length_a   1.000
_cell.length_b   1.000
_cell.length_c   1.000
_cell.angle_alpha   90.00
_cell.angle_beta   90.00
_cell.angle_gamma   90.00
#
_symmetry.space_group_name_H-M   'P 1'
#
loop_
_entity.id
_entity.type
_entity.pdbx_description
1 polymer ?
#
loop_
_entity_poly.entity_id
_entity_poly.type
_entity_poly.pdbx_seq_one_letter_code
_entity_poly.pdbx_strand_id
1 'polypeptide(L)'
;MGLKVLIAYYSWLGNTKKLADQIAGTIPVNTELELRVPEGTFNNDMYQTFDIAEKQYPTIQNLDLDPNQYDLILVGSPVWGGIPATPIIHS
;
A
#
# COMPACT_ATOMS: atom_id res chain seq x y z
N MET A 1 28.33 -1.18 2.24
CA MET A 1 27.06 -1.88 1.97
C MET A 1 26.17 -0.92 1.18
N GLY A 2 25.39 -1.41 0.23
CA GLY A 2 24.41 -0.59 -0.49
C GLY A 2 23.13 -0.44 0.32
N LEU A 3 22.42 0.68 0.14
CA LEU A 3 21.13 0.94 0.77
C LEU A 3 20.12 -0.14 0.37
N LYS A 4 19.49 -0.80 1.35
CA LYS A 4 18.45 -1.81 1.12
C LYS A 4 17.06 -1.16 1.17
N VAL A 5 16.36 -1.14 0.05
CA VAL A 5 15.10 -0.39 -0.14
C VAL A 5 13.90 -1.32 -0.32
N LEU A 6 12.82 -1.06 0.43
CA LEU A 6 11.49 -1.65 0.29
C LEU A 6 10.50 -0.62 -0.25
N ILE A 7 9.66 -1.02 -1.20
CA ILE A 7 8.40 -0.33 -1.51
C ILE A 7 7.26 -1.22 -1.03
N ALA A 8 6.47 -0.75 -0.09
CA ALA A 8 5.21 -1.38 0.32
C ALA A 8 4.05 -0.47 -0.08
N TYR A 9 3.02 -0.98 -0.76
CA TYR A 9 1.89 -0.14 -1.18
C TYR A 9 0.56 -0.87 -1.19
N TYR A 10 -0.52 -0.12 -1.00
CA TYR A 10 -1.87 -0.59 -1.32
C TYR A 10 -2.32 0.00 -2.65
N SER A 11 -3.01 -0.79 -3.47
CA SER A 11 -3.50 -0.35 -4.79
C SER A 11 -4.91 -0.89 -5.02
N TRP A 12 -5.89 0.02 -5.15
CA TRP A 12 -7.30 -0.35 -5.36
C TRP A 12 -7.62 -0.52 -6.86
N LEU A 13 -7.30 0.48 -7.69
CA LEU A 13 -7.53 0.46 -9.15
C LEU A 13 -6.24 0.41 -9.98
N GLY A 14 -5.12 0.01 -9.40
CA GLY A 14 -3.85 -0.18 -10.11
C GLY A 14 -2.97 1.07 -10.28
N ASN A 15 -3.47 2.27 -9.98
CA ASN A 15 -2.69 3.50 -10.15
C ASN A 15 -1.46 3.55 -9.23
N THR A 16 -1.63 3.19 -7.96
CA THR A 16 -0.50 3.15 -7.00
C THR A 16 0.51 2.09 -7.39
N LYS A 17 0.05 0.92 -7.86
CA LYS A 17 0.92 -0.12 -8.42
C LYS A 17 1.78 0.41 -9.56
N LYS A 18 1.16 1.08 -10.54
CA LYS A 18 1.89 1.64 -11.69
C LYS A 18 2.97 2.62 -11.25
N LEU A 19 2.71 3.44 -10.23
CA LEU A 19 3.71 4.35 -9.68
C LEU A 19 4.82 3.60 -8.92
N ALA A 20 4.49 2.58 -8.14
CA ALA A 20 5.48 1.73 -7.46
C ALA A 20 6.42 1.06 -8.47
N ASP A 21 5.87 0.47 -9.54
CA ASP A 21 6.63 -0.13 -10.64
C ASP A 21 7.59 0.90 -11.29
N GLN A 22 7.13 2.16 -11.49
CA GLN A 22 7.95 3.23 -12.05
C GLN A 22 9.10 3.64 -11.13
N ILE A 23 8.85 3.72 -9.82
CA ILE A 23 9.90 4.03 -8.83
C ILE A 23 10.92 2.89 -8.79
N ALA A 24 10.47 1.63 -8.78
CA ALA A 24 11.34 0.46 -8.82
C ALA A 24 12.21 0.40 -10.08
N GLY A 25 11.73 0.94 -11.21
CA GLY A 25 12.53 1.10 -12.42
C GLY A 25 13.55 2.26 -12.39
N THR A 26 13.44 3.17 -11.43
CA THR A 26 14.26 4.40 -11.36
C THR A 26 15.35 4.33 -10.28
N ILE A 27 15.10 3.62 -9.18
CA ILE A 27 16.02 3.47 -8.05
C ILE A 27 16.24 1.98 -7.72
N PRO A 28 17.38 1.60 -7.12
CA PRO A 28 17.64 0.21 -6.76
C PRO A 28 16.74 -0.24 -5.59
N VAL A 29 15.57 -0.80 -5.93
CA VAL A 29 14.62 -1.40 -4.98
C VAL A 29 14.92 -2.88 -4.81
N ASN A 30 15.01 -3.34 -3.56
CA ASN A 30 15.29 -4.74 -3.24
C ASN A 30 14.02 -5.56 -3.08
N THR A 31 12.93 -4.93 -2.65
CA THR A 31 11.64 -5.61 -2.43
C THR A 31 10.51 -4.66 -2.77
N GLU A 32 9.54 -5.18 -3.53
CA GLU A 32 8.28 -4.51 -3.81
C GLU A 32 7.15 -5.41 -3.28
N LEU A 33 6.30 -4.86 -2.40
CA LEU A 33 5.19 -5.55 -1.77
C LEU A 33 3.89 -4.78 -2.00
N GLU A 34 2.99 -5.40 -2.76
CA GLU A 34 1.59 -4.98 -2.81
C GLU A 34 0.83 -5.57 -1.63
N LEU A 35 0.33 -4.71 -0.74
CA LEU A 35 -0.46 -5.06 0.43
C LEU A 35 -1.86 -5.48 0.02
N ARG A 36 -2.33 -6.60 0.56
CA ARG A 36 -3.63 -7.20 0.25
C ARG A 36 -4.54 -7.17 1.47
N VAL A 37 -5.81 -6.87 1.20
CA VAL A 37 -6.91 -6.96 2.15
C VAL A 37 -7.88 -8.05 1.69
N PRO A 38 -8.77 -8.58 2.55
CA PRO A 38 -9.75 -9.57 2.14
C PRO A 38 -10.55 -9.14 0.89
N GLU A 39 -10.88 -10.08 0.01
CA GLU A 39 -11.75 -9.79 -1.13
C GLU A 39 -13.11 -9.24 -0.66
N GLY A 40 -13.66 -8.28 -1.40
CA GLY A 40 -14.92 -7.63 -1.04
C GLY A 40 -14.81 -6.60 0.11
N THR A 41 -13.60 -6.32 0.63
CA THR A 41 -13.39 -5.27 1.64
C THR A 41 -13.84 -3.90 1.14
N PHE A 42 -13.62 -3.59 -0.14
CA PHE A 42 -14.03 -2.35 -0.77
C PHE A 42 -14.83 -2.64 -2.04
N ASN A 43 -15.82 -1.78 -2.33
CA ASN A 43 -16.56 -1.86 -3.58
C ASN A 43 -15.66 -1.38 -4.75
N ASN A 44 -16.10 -1.53 -6.00
CA ASN A 44 -15.52 -0.83 -7.16
C ASN A 44 -16.06 0.61 -7.30
N ASP A 45 -17.12 0.95 -6.57
CA ASP A 45 -17.65 2.31 -6.46
C ASP A 45 -16.87 3.13 -5.43
N MET A 46 -16.46 4.34 -5.82
CA MET A 46 -15.64 5.23 -5.00
C MET A 46 -16.39 5.77 -3.78
N TYR A 47 -17.68 6.12 -3.92
CA TYR A 47 -18.46 6.67 -2.82
C TYR A 47 -18.74 5.60 -1.77
N GLN A 48 -19.08 4.38 -2.20
CA GLN A 48 -19.25 3.24 -1.29
C GLN A 48 -17.94 2.85 -0.61
N THR A 49 -16.83 2.88 -1.34
CA THR A 49 -15.49 2.63 -0.78
C THR A 49 -15.14 3.66 0.27
N PHE A 50 -15.47 4.93 0.05
CA PHE A 50 -15.27 6.00 1.02
C PHE A 50 -16.09 5.76 2.31
N ASP A 51 -17.39 5.48 2.18
CA ASP A 51 -18.27 5.18 3.31
C ASP A 51 -17.83 3.97 4.14
N ILE A 52 -17.23 2.98 3.48
CA ILE A 52 -16.69 1.78 4.10
C ILE A 52 -15.35 2.12 4.78
N ALA A 53 -14.47 2.82 4.09
CA ALA A 53 -13.13 3.17 4.58
C ALA A 53 -13.20 4.02 5.85
N GLU A 54 -14.14 4.96 5.98
CA GLU A 54 -14.32 5.73 7.23
C GLU A 54 -14.68 4.85 8.45
N LYS A 55 -15.20 3.64 8.22
CA LYS A 55 -15.75 2.76 9.26
C LYS A 55 -14.87 1.56 9.58
N GLN A 56 -13.84 1.27 8.78
CA GLN A 56 -13.01 0.09 9.00
C GLN A 56 -11.53 0.28 8.62
N TYR A 57 -10.68 -0.33 9.44
CA TYR A 57 -9.25 -0.52 9.21
C TYR A 57 -9.02 -2.01 8.92
N PRO A 58 -8.99 -2.43 7.65
CA PRO A 58 -8.91 -3.84 7.30
C PRO A 58 -7.53 -4.42 7.66
N THR A 59 -7.53 -5.69 8.08
CA THR A 59 -6.29 -6.42 8.34
C THR A 59 -5.56 -6.74 7.03
N ILE A 60 -4.26 -6.44 6.99
CA ILE A 60 -3.38 -6.80 5.89
C ILE A 60 -3.09 -8.30 5.95
N GLN A 61 -3.25 -9.02 4.84
CA GLN A 61 -3.13 -10.48 4.80
C GLN A 61 -1.73 -11.00 4.51
N ASN A 62 -0.83 -10.16 3.97
CA ASN A 62 0.44 -10.60 3.38
C ASN A 62 1.65 -9.80 3.87
N LEU A 63 1.60 -9.28 5.10
CA LEU A 63 2.75 -8.63 5.72
C LEU A 63 3.64 -9.67 6.42
N ASP A 64 4.37 -10.45 5.61
CA ASP A 64 5.32 -11.45 6.07
C ASP A 64 6.76 -11.00 5.74
N LEU A 65 7.14 -9.84 6.27
CA LEU A 65 8.50 -9.31 6.16
C LEU A 65 8.94 -8.64 7.46
N ASP A 66 10.25 -8.68 7.72
CA ASP A 66 10.86 -7.95 8.81
C ASP A 66 11.31 -6.56 8.33
N PRO A 67 10.66 -5.47 8.77
CA PRO A 67 11.00 -4.11 8.31
C PRO A 67 12.41 -3.69 8.74
N ASN A 68 12.99 -4.30 9.77
CA ASN A 68 14.34 -3.97 10.25
C ASN A 68 15.44 -4.38 9.25
N GLN A 69 15.11 -5.17 8.23
CA GLN A 69 16.07 -5.57 7.21
C GLN A 69 16.27 -4.52 6.11
N TYR A 70 15.57 -3.39 6.15
CA TYR A 70 15.59 -2.36 5.13
C TYR A 70 16.04 -1.02 5.73
N ASP A 71 16.89 -0.31 5.00
CA ASP A 71 17.39 1.02 5.38
C ASP A 71 16.39 2.13 4.99
N LEU A 72 15.59 1.88 3.95
CA LEU A 72 14.55 2.79 3.46
C LEU A 72 13.30 2.01 3.12
N ILE A 73 12.16 2.47 3.66
CA ILE A 73 10.84 1.94 3.35
C ILE A 73 10.00 3.06 2.73
N LEU A 74 9.58 2.88 1.49
CA LEU A 74 8.62 3.74 0.81
C LEU A 74 7.22 3.13 0.97
N VAL A 75 6.29 3.91 1.52
CA VAL A 75 4.90 3.46 1.72
C VAL A 75 3.98 4.19 0.74
N GLY A 76 3.33 3.45 -0.15
CA GLY A 76 2.43 3.96 -1.18
C GLY A 76 0.96 3.71 -0.88
N SER A 77 0.10 4.68 -1.19
CA SER A 77 -1.35 4.56 -0.98
C SER A 77 -2.15 5.41 -1.98
N PRO A 78 -3.34 4.98 -2.41
CA PRO A 78 -4.32 5.92 -2.95
C PRO A 78 -4.76 6.91 -1.86
N VAL A 79 -5.18 8.10 -2.29
CA VAL A 79 -5.74 9.13 -1.41
C VAL A 79 -7.26 8.96 -1.36
N TRP A 80 -7.80 8.69 -0.19
CA TRP A 80 -9.24 8.61 0.08
C TRP A 80 -9.60 9.68 1.11
N GLY A 81 -10.47 10.64 0.76
CA GLY A 81 -10.85 11.74 1.67
C GLY A 81 -9.71 12.65 2.13
N GLY A 82 -8.62 12.74 1.37
CA GLY A 82 -7.47 13.58 1.72
C GLY A 82 -6.42 12.93 2.63
N ILE A 83 -6.60 11.64 2.97
CA ILE A 83 -5.64 10.84 3.74
C ILE A 83 -5.26 9.57 2.96
N PRO A 84 -4.15 8.88 3.32
CA PRO A 84 -3.88 7.55 2.78
C PRO A 84 -5.04 6.60 3.08
N ALA A 85 -5.32 5.68 2.15
CA ALA A 85 -6.37 4.68 2.33
C ALA A 85 -6.20 3.83 3.61
N THR A 86 -7.30 3.36 4.16
CA THR A 86 -7.33 2.62 5.43
C THR A 86 -6.57 1.30 5.50
N PRO A 87 -6.17 0.64 4.40
CA PRO A 87 -5.19 -0.44 4.48
C PRO A 87 -3.79 0.00 4.91
N ILE A 88 -3.48 1.30 4.87
CA ILE A 88 -2.15 1.85 5.20
C ILE A 88 -2.12 2.54 6.57
N ILE A 89 -3.24 3.11 7.00
CA ILE A 89 -3.37 3.79 8.29
C ILE A 89 -4.03 2.87 9.32
N HIS A 90 -3.68 3.01 10.61
CA HIS A 90 -4.37 2.37 11.72
C HIS A 90 -4.74 3.42 12.78
N SER A 91 -5.80 3.17 13.55
CA SER A 91 -6.29 4.05 14.65
C SER A 91 -5.61 3.81 15.98
#